data_AF-A0A934MEY5-F1
#
_entry.id   AF-A0A934MEY5-F1
#
_cell.length_a   1.000
_cell.length_b   1.000
_cell.length_c   1.000
_cell.angle_alpha   90.00
_cell.angle_beta   90.00
_cell.angle_gamma   90.00
#
_symmetry.space_group_name_H-M   'P 1'
#
loop_
_entity.id
_entity.type
_entity.pdbx_description
1 polymer ?
#
loop_
_entity_poly.entity_id
_entity_poly.type
_entity_poly.pdbx_seq_one_letter_code
_entity_poly.pdbx_strand_id
1 'polypeptide(L)'
;MTIDRPASEVPGPAASWPAPLARLADDVELRTNPAPGDRGTEVYAQRRADRTDPTLDGRIRGALRETRMILETGEILLGDAPSTTRSTVTNLPLRLALRHARTGGRL
;
A
#
# COMPACT_ATOMS: atom_id res chain seq x y z
N MET A 1 -2.90 6.29 -6.18
CA MET A 1 -3.91 5.25 -5.89
C MET A 1 -5.22 5.95 -5.61
N THR A 2 -6.34 5.43 -6.10
CA THR A 2 -7.66 6.03 -5.89
C THR A 2 -8.29 5.51 -4.59
N ILE A 3 -8.93 6.39 -3.83
CA ILE A 3 -9.74 6.11 -2.65
C ILE A 3 -11.18 6.52 -3.00
N ASP A 4 -12.13 5.61 -2.78
CA ASP A 4 -13.57 5.79 -3.06
C ASP A 4 -14.25 6.68 -2.01
N ARG A 5 -13.66 7.86 -1.79
CA ARG A 5 -14.09 8.89 -0.84
C ARG A 5 -13.87 10.26 -1.48
N PRO A 6 -14.81 11.21 -1.28
CA PRO A 6 -14.63 12.58 -1.76
C PRO A 6 -13.46 13.26 -1.05
N ALA A 7 -12.93 14.33 -1.64
CA ALA A 7 -11.76 15.04 -1.09
C ALA A 7 -11.99 15.60 0.32
N SER A 8 -13.25 15.85 0.70
CA SER A 8 -13.64 16.27 2.07
C SER A 8 -13.49 15.17 3.12
N GLU A 9 -13.50 13.90 2.71
CA GLU A 9 -13.37 12.73 3.59
C GLU A 9 -11.96 12.13 3.57
N VAL A 10 -11.08 12.61 2.68
CA VAL A 10 -9.68 12.18 2.61
C VAL A 10 -8.81 13.22 3.34
N PRO A 11 -7.90 12.81 4.24
CA PRO A 11 -6.98 13.72 4.89
C PRO A 11 -6.20 14.55 3.85
N GLY A 12 -6.25 15.87 3.99
CA GLY A 12 -5.41 16.76 3.20
C GLY A 12 -3.94 16.69 3.63
N PRO A 13 -3.02 17.37 2.93
CA PRO A 13 -1.59 17.38 3.24
C PRO A 13 -1.24 17.87 4.65
N ALA A 14 -2.10 18.70 5.26
CA ALA A 14 -1.96 19.24 6.61
C ALA A 14 -2.69 18.42 7.70
N ALA A 15 -3.46 17.40 7.31
CA ALA A 15 -4.21 16.56 8.24
C ALA A 15 -3.43 15.27 8.57
N SER A 16 -3.74 14.66 9.72
CA SER A 16 -3.12 13.40 10.11
C SER A 16 -3.65 12.25 9.25
N TRP A 17 -2.78 11.62 8.48
CA TRP A 17 -3.10 10.38 7.77
C TRP A 17 -3.28 9.20 8.75
N PRO A 18 -4.01 8.14 8.35
CA PRO A 18 -4.01 6.88 9.10
C PRO A 18 -2.59 6.35 9.31
N ALA A 19 -2.42 5.58 10.39
CA ALA A 19 -1.12 5.11 10.87
C ALA A 19 -0.22 4.48 9.79
N PRO A 20 -0.70 3.66 8.84
CA PRO A 20 0.16 3.09 7.81
C PRO A 20 0.93 4.13 6.99
N LEU A 21 0.26 5.20 6.55
CA LEU A 21 0.89 6.26 5.76
C LEU A 21 1.57 7.32 6.64
N ALA A 22 1.02 7.61 7.82
CA ALA A 22 1.61 8.57 8.77
C ALA A 22 3.03 8.16 9.20
N ARG A 23 3.31 6.86 9.34
CA ARG A 23 4.65 6.34 9.66
C ARG A 23 5.71 6.62 8.59
N LEU A 24 5.28 6.97 7.37
CA LEU A 24 6.17 7.28 6.25
C LEU A 24 6.25 8.77 5.93
N ALA A 25 5.59 9.65 6.69
CA ALA A 25 5.43 11.07 6.36
C ALA A 25 6.77 11.81 6.17
N ASP A 26 7.80 11.42 6.93
CA ASP A 26 9.15 12.01 6.83
C ASP A 26 9.99 11.46 5.67
N ASP A 27 9.54 10.37 5.04
CA ASP A 27 10.23 9.68 3.95
C ASP A 27 9.62 9.97 2.58
N VAL A 28 8.40 10.52 2.55
CA VAL A 28 7.62 10.70 1.32
C VAL A 28 7.05 12.11 1.18
N GLU A 29 6.82 12.50 -0.07
CA GLU A 29 5.98 13.62 -0.46
C GLU A 29 4.60 13.08 -0.83
N LEU A 30 3.55 13.68 -0.26
CA LEU A 30 2.16 13.30 -0.49
C LEU A 30 1.43 14.35 -1.31
N ARG A 31 0.62 13.91 -2.28
CA ARG A 31 -0.25 14.76 -3.08
C ARG A 31 -1.62 14.13 -3.23
N THR A 32 -2.66 14.95 -3.24
CA THR A 32 -4.05 14.52 -3.39
C THR A 32 -4.72 15.29 -4.52
N ASN A 33 -5.40 14.59 -5.42
CA ASN A 33 -6.19 15.18 -6.51
C ASN A 33 -7.58 14.54 -6.57
N PRO A 34 -8.61 15.22 -7.08
CA PRO A 34 -9.86 14.56 -7.47
C PRO A 34 -9.58 13.45 -8.49
N ALA A 35 -10.22 12.30 -8.32
CA ALA A 35 -10.10 11.19 -9.26
C ALA A 35 -10.91 11.46 -10.54
N PRO A 36 -10.43 11.01 -11.70
CA PRO A 36 -11.19 11.14 -12.95
C PRO A 36 -12.56 10.47 -12.87
N GLY A 37 -13.57 11.14 -13.44
CA GLY A 37 -14.93 10.61 -13.52
C GLY A 37 -15.65 10.52 -12.17
N ASP A 38 -15.32 11.41 -11.24
CA ASP A 38 -15.95 11.51 -9.91
C ASP A 38 -15.87 10.23 -9.08
N ARG A 39 -14.77 9.47 -9.23
CA ARG A 39 -14.53 8.20 -8.52
C ARG A 39 -13.78 8.39 -7.20
N GLY A 40 -14.01 9.51 -6.53
CA GLY A 40 -13.35 9.86 -5.27
C GLY A 40 -12.03 10.62 -5.46
N THR A 41 -10.99 10.23 -4.72
CA THR A 41 -9.74 11.01 -4.59
C THR A 41 -8.51 10.16 -4.91
N GLU A 42 -7.64 10.66 -5.78
CA GLU A 42 -6.33 10.08 -6.02
C GLU A 42 -5.30 10.58 -5.01
N VAL A 43 -4.64 9.63 -4.33
CA VAL A 43 -3.51 9.88 -3.42
C VAL A 43 -2.22 9.38 -4.05
N TYR A 44 -1.24 10.27 -4.12
CA TYR A 44 0.10 10.00 -4.62
C TYR A 44 1.08 10.09 -3.45
N ALA A 45 1.98 9.11 -3.37
CA ALA A 45 3.08 9.10 -2.42
C ALA A 45 4.36 8.79 -3.18
N GLN A 46 5.32 9.70 -3.10
CA GLN A 46 6.62 9.55 -3.73
C GLN A 46 7.71 9.68 -2.66
N ARG A 47 8.69 8.79 -2.68
CA ARG A 47 9.90 8.91 -1.87
C ARG A 47 10.56 10.28 -2.08
N ARG A 48 11.02 10.91 -1.00
CA ARG A 48 11.84 12.12 -1.06
C ARG A 48 13.23 11.84 -1.65
N ALA A 49 13.78 12.79 -2.40
CA ALA A 49 15.02 12.61 -3.15
C ALA A 49 16.24 12.23 -2.28
N ASP A 50 16.25 12.61 -1.00
CA ASP A 50 17.31 12.33 -0.03
C ASP A 50 17.22 10.92 0.60
N ARG A 51 16.17 10.14 0.29
CA ARG A 51 15.96 8.80 0.84
C ARG A 51 16.46 7.71 -0.10
N THR A 52 17.41 6.89 0.34
CA THR A 52 18.05 5.85 -0.49
C THR A 52 17.63 4.41 -0.18
N ASP A 53 16.81 4.17 0.85
CA ASP A 53 16.38 2.82 1.26
C ASP A 53 15.65 2.08 0.12
N PRO A 54 16.19 1.02 -0.49
CA PRO A 54 15.58 0.36 -1.63
C PRO A 54 14.23 -0.32 -1.31
N THR A 55 13.92 -0.55 -0.03
CA THR A 55 12.66 -1.20 0.40
C THR A 55 11.48 -0.22 0.48
N LEU A 56 11.76 1.09 0.54
CA LEU A 56 10.75 2.11 0.80
C LEU A 56 9.64 2.14 -0.26
N ASP A 57 9.93 1.84 -1.53
CA ASP A 57 8.88 1.81 -2.57
C ASP A 57 7.86 0.69 -2.33
N GLY A 58 8.31 -0.46 -1.81
CA GLY A 58 7.43 -1.55 -1.37
C GLY A 58 6.59 -1.14 -0.16
N ARG A 59 7.21 -0.47 0.82
CA ARG A 59 6.54 0.06 2.00
C ARG A 59 5.49 1.13 1.65
N ILE A 60 5.79 2.01 0.70
CA ILE A 60 4.86 3.02 0.17
C ILE A 60 3.62 2.34 -0.42
N ARG A 61 3.82 1.34 -1.29
CA ARG A 61 2.69 0.61 -1.90
C ARG A 61 1.82 -0.09 -0.85
N GLY A 62 2.45 -0.71 0.16
CA GLY A 62 1.74 -1.34 1.28
C GLY A 62 0.94 -0.32 2.11
N ALA A 63 1.60 0.75 2.54
CA ALA A 63 1.00 1.81 3.34
C ALA A 63 -0.18 2.51 2.64
N LEU A 64 -0.04 2.80 1.35
CA LEU A 64 -1.13 3.33 0.53
C LEU A 64 -2.33 2.37 0.55
N ARG A 65 -2.09 1.08 0.26
CA ARG A 65 -3.14 0.06 0.21
C ARG A 65 -3.90 -0.05 1.54
N GLU A 66 -3.17 -0.17 2.65
CA GLU A 66 -3.77 -0.25 4.00
C GLU A 66 -4.55 1.03 4.34
N THR A 67 -4.01 2.19 3.99
CA THR A 67 -4.67 3.49 4.23
C THR A 67 -5.97 3.62 3.47
N ARG A 68 -6.02 3.18 2.21
CA ARG A 68 -7.27 3.13 1.43
C ARG A 68 -8.30 2.24 2.10
N MET A 69 -7.90 1.07 2.57
CA MET A 69 -8.83 0.14 3.22
C MET A 69 -9.40 0.77 4.49
N ILE A 70 -8.56 1.37 5.33
CA ILE A 70 -9.03 2.11 6.51
C ILE A 70 -10.01 3.23 6.13
N LEU A 71 -9.70 4.02 5.10
CA LEU A 71 -10.57 5.15 4.69
C LEU A 71 -11.86 4.69 3.99
N GLU A 72 -11.84 3.57 3.27
CA GLU A 72 -13.01 3.05 2.57
C GLU A 72 -13.90 2.22 3.49
N THR A 73 -13.33 1.36 4.33
CA THR A 73 -14.05 0.34 5.12
C THR A 73 -13.91 0.49 6.64
N GLY A 74 -12.98 1.32 7.11
CA GLY A 74 -12.67 1.46 8.54
C GLY A 74 -11.70 0.40 9.09
N GLU A 75 -11.27 -0.56 8.26
CA GLU A 75 -10.45 -1.70 8.70
C GLU A 75 -9.42 -2.11 7.65
N ILE A 76 -8.37 -2.82 8.10
CA ILE A 76 -7.41 -3.45 7.20
C ILE A 76 -7.85 -4.90 6.96
N LEU A 77 -8.42 -5.17 5.79
CA LEU A 77 -8.64 -6.55 5.31
C LEU A 77 -7.30 -7.26 5.06
N LEU A 78 -6.93 -8.15 5.97
CA LEU A 78 -5.81 -9.05 5.75
C LEU A 78 -6.22 -10.11 4.73
N GLY A 79 -5.32 -10.42 3.80
CA GLY A 79 -5.51 -11.60 2.97
C GLY A 79 -5.52 -12.84 3.87
N ASP A 80 -6.37 -13.80 3.54
CA ASP A 80 -6.41 -15.08 4.24
C ASP A 80 -5.02 -15.76 4.15
N ALA A 81 -4.49 -16.27 5.27
CA ALA A 81 -3.12 -16.81 5.33
C ALA A 81 -3.11 -18.24 5.94
N PRO A 82 -2.33 -19.20 5.40
CA PRO A 82 -1.54 -19.22 4.17
C PRO A 82 -2.17 -20.05 3.04
N SER A 83 -1.58 -19.93 1.84
CA SER A 83 -1.77 -20.83 0.70
C SER A 83 -1.94 -22.29 1.14
N THR A 84 -2.88 -23.01 0.52
CA THR A 84 -3.11 -24.46 0.68
C THR A 84 -1.89 -25.34 0.34
N THR A 85 -0.75 -24.74 -0.02
CA THR A 85 0.51 -25.43 -0.28
C THR A 85 1.15 -25.90 1.02
N ARG A 86 0.97 -27.18 1.34
CA ARG A 86 1.72 -27.88 2.39
C ARG A 86 3.20 -27.96 2.01
N SER A 87 4.10 -27.72 2.95
CA SER A 87 5.54 -27.85 2.72
C SER A 87 5.92 -29.32 2.50
N THR A 88 6.22 -29.67 1.24
CA THR A 88 6.79 -30.96 0.86
C THR A 88 8.22 -30.78 0.36
N VAL A 89 9.05 -31.82 0.52
CA VAL A 89 10.45 -31.84 0.06
C VAL A 89 10.55 -31.52 -1.44
N THR A 90 9.57 -31.98 -2.23
CA THR A 90 9.49 -31.76 -3.68
C THR A 90 9.21 -30.31 -4.07
N ASN A 91 8.60 -29.50 -3.19
CA ASN A 91 8.29 -28.09 -3.48
C ASN A 91 9.49 -27.16 -3.17
N LEU A 92 10.61 -27.68 -2.65
CA LEU A 92 11.75 -26.87 -2.24
C LEU A 92 12.34 -25.98 -3.38
N PRO A 93 12.49 -26.46 -4.63
CA PRO A 93 12.96 -25.62 -5.73
C PRO A 93 11.96 -24.50 -6.06
N LEU A 94 10.67 -24.81 -6.07
CA LEU A 94 9.59 -23.84 -6.31
C LEU A 94 9.50 -22.80 -5.18
N ARG A 95 9.73 -23.19 -3.93
CA ARG A 95 9.80 -22.27 -2.78
C ARG A 95 10.97 -21.30 -2.88
N LEU A 96 12.13 -21.77 -3.35
CA LEU A 96 13.30 -20.91 -3.58
C LEU A 96 13.01 -19.87 -4.67
N ALA A 97 12.29 -20.26 -5.73
CA ALA A 97 11.85 -19.34 -6.77
C ALA A 97 10.79 -18.34 -6.26
N LEU A 98 9.78 -18.80 -5.52
CA LEU A 98 8.71 -17.96 -4.98
C LEU A 98 9.15 -17.03 -3.83
N ARG A 99 10.30 -17.27 -3.20
CA ARG A 99 10.85 -16.40 -2.15
C ARG A 99 11.03 -14.96 -2.63
N HIS A 100 11.37 -14.78 -3.91
CA HIS A 100 11.53 -13.46 -4.54
C HIS A 100 10.23 -12.91 -5.14
N ALA A 101 9.18 -13.73 -5.27
CA ALA A 101 7.91 -13.33 -5.83
C ALA A 101 7.00 -12.59 -4.82
N ARG A 102 7.34 -12.57 -3.52
CA ARG A 102 6.52 -11.93 -2.47
C ARG A 102 6.36 -10.42 -2.62
N THR A 103 7.10 -9.78 -3.53
CA THR A 103 7.01 -8.33 -3.81
C THR A 103 6.14 -7.99 -5.03
N GLY A 104 5.52 -8.97 -5.68
CA GLY A 104 4.64 -8.78 -6.83
C GLY A 104 3.31 -9.48 -6.60
N GLY A 105 2.27 -8.70 -6.26
CA GLY A 105 0.92 -9.23 -6.20
C GLY A 105 0.35 -9.54 -7.58
N ARG A 106 -0.71 -10.38 -7.55
CA ARG A 106 -1.67 -10.77 -8.60
C ARG A 106 -1.21 -11.97 -9.45
N LEU A 107 -2.06 -12.93 -9.82
CA LEU A 107 -3.51 -12.92 -10.07
C LEU A 107 -4.24 -14.08 -9.39
#